data_AF-A0A536JFX2-F1
#
_entry.id   AF-A0A536JFX2-F1
#
_cell.length_a   1.000
_cell.length_b   1.000
_cell.length_c   1.000
_cell.angle_alpha   90.00
_cell.angle_beta   90.00
_cell.angle_gamma   90.00
#
_symmetry.space_group_name_H-M   'P 1'
#
loop_
_entity.id
_entity.type
_entity.pdbx_description
1 polymer ?
#
loop_
_entity_poly.entity_id
_entity_poly.type
_entity_poly.pdbx_seq_one_letter_code
_entity_poly.pdbx_strand_id
1 'polypeptide(L)'
;MDLYRGQFDLVNFSTQIHDFDPGIDSYPGGLFWTVPIAAVGPVELGTGSARMHVTNLALHDFFNIPNALFRFQTPVSADAACSFDIHWHGPVSSRGKVTTPGSAGQLVMNKATMTWSASNSSGFHFVSNPSGTTSVFAQLGHVRNGVFA
;
A
#
# COMPACT_ATOMS: atom_id res chain seq x y z
N MET A 1 13.96 1.05 4.66
CA MET A 1 13.03 -0.01 5.11
C MET A 1 13.50 -1.25 4.41
N ASP A 2 13.92 -2.24 5.17
CA ASP A 2 14.33 -3.48 4.57
C ASP A 2 13.06 -4.33 4.46
N LEU A 3 12.13 -3.96 3.57
CA LEU A 3 11.27 -4.99 2.95
C LEU A 3 12.16 -6.06 2.31
N TYR A 4 13.35 -5.62 1.90
CA TYR A 4 14.43 -6.40 1.36
C TYR A 4 15.71 -6.16 2.14
N ARG A 5 16.48 -7.21 2.39
CA ARG A 5 17.87 -7.12 2.85
C ARG A 5 18.81 -7.12 1.64
N GLY A 6 19.44 -5.99 1.35
CA GLY A 6 20.37 -5.87 0.22
C GLY A 6 19.67 -5.72 -1.14
N GLN A 7 20.31 -6.22 -2.19
CA GLN A 7 19.81 -6.10 -3.56
C GLN A 7 18.53 -6.93 -3.76
N PHE A 8 17.54 -6.37 -4.46
CA PHE A 8 16.31 -7.09 -4.81
C PHE A 8 16.63 -8.35 -5.61
N ASP A 9 16.13 -9.50 -5.14
CA ASP A 9 16.14 -10.76 -5.86
C ASP A 9 14.69 -11.12 -6.24
N LEU A 10 14.31 -10.79 -7.47
CA LEU A 10 12.96 -11.07 -7.99
C LEU A 10 12.82 -12.49 -8.56
N VAL A 11 13.89 -13.29 -8.54
CA VAL A 11 13.85 -14.68 -9.03
C VAL A 11 13.54 -15.61 -7.87
N ASN A 12 14.27 -15.50 -6.76
CA ASN A 12 14.09 -16.38 -5.60
C ASN A 12 13.43 -15.69 -4.42
N PHE A 13 13.20 -14.37 -4.47
CA PHE A 13 12.69 -13.58 -3.34
C PHE A 13 13.54 -13.73 -2.07
N SER A 14 14.82 -14.09 -2.22
CA SER A 14 15.71 -14.44 -1.11
C SER A 14 16.07 -13.25 -0.22
N THR A 15 15.95 -12.05 -0.76
CA THR A 15 16.21 -10.83 -0.02
C THR A 15 14.96 -10.22 0.58
N GLN A 16 13.75 -10.61 0.17
CA GLN A 16 12.51 -10.11 0.78
C GLN A 16 12.32 -10.71 2.17
N ILE A 17 12.01 -9.88 3.16
CA ILE A 17 11.86 -10.32 4.56
C ILE A 17 10.53 -9.91 5.19
N HIS A 18 9.78 -9.00 4.58
CA HIS A 18 8.43 -8.63 5.01
C HIS A 18 7.50 -8.47 3.80
N ASP A 19 6.24 -8.86 3.99
CA ASP A 19 5.17 -8.62 3.04
C ASP A 19 3.86 -8.37 3.82
N PHE A 20 3.55 -7.09 4.07
CA PHE A 20 2.42 -6.68 4.88
C PHE A 20 1.17 -6.48 4.01
N ASP A 21 0.19 -7.37 4.14
CA ASP A 21 -1.05 -7.30 3.37
C ASP A 21 -2.25 -7.90 4.12
N PRO A 22 -3.51 -7.54 3.78
CA PRO A 22 -4.71 -8.01 4.47
C PRO A 22 -5.10 -9.43 4.06
N GLY A 23 -4.32 -10.09 3.21
CA GLY A 23 -4.61 -11.39 2.61
C GLY A 23 -5.25 -11.26 1.22
N ILE A 24 -4.93 -12.26 0.39
CA ILE A 24 -5.61 -12.58 -0.86
C ILE A 24 -5.98 -14.06 -0.86
N ASP A 25 -6.98 -14.39 -1.69
CA ASP A 25 -7.17 -15.77 -2.12
C ASP A 25 -5.87 -16.27 -2.75
N SER A 26 -5.47 -17.50 -2.43
CA SER A 26 -4.26 -18.09 -2.98
C SER A 26 -4.35 -18.15 -4.51
N TYR A 27 -3.23 -17.90 -5.19
CA TYR A 27 -3.14 -17.99 -6.64
C TYR A 27 -3.67 -19.36 -7.14
N PRO A 28 -4.47 -19.39 -8.22
CA PRO A 28 -4.79 -18.28 -9.13
C PRO A 28 -6.04 -17.44 -8.76
N GLY A 29 -6.65 -17.67 -7.59
CA GLY A 29 -7.91 -17.02 -7.22
C GLY A 29 -7.79 -15.53 -6.87
N GLY A 30 -6.62 -15.10 -6.38
CA GLY A 30 -6.34 -13.71 -6.02
C GLY A 30 -5.05 -13.18 -6.67
N LEU A 31 -5.07 -11.91 -7.04
CA LEU A 31 -3.92 -11.18 -7.61
C LEU A 31 -3.69 -9.84 -6.91
N PHE A 32 -4.76 -9.18 -6.49
CA PHE A 32 -4.72 -7.92 -5.76
C PHE A 32 -5.50 -8.05 -4.46
N TRP A 33 -4.99 -7.43 -3.40
CA TRP A 33 -5.73 -7.23 -2.17
C TRP A 33 -6.14 -5.77 -2.05
N THR A 34 -7.26 -5.56 -1.37
CA THR A 34 -7.70 -4.24 -0.92
C THR A 34 -8.25 -4.37 0.49
N VAL A 35 -8.10 -3.33 1.29
CA VAL A 35 -8.72 -3.24 2.61
C VAL A 35 -9.48 -1.91 2.71
N PRO A 36 -10.74 -1.92 3.15
CA PRO A 36 -11.49 -0.68 3.30
C PRO A 36 -10.90 0.15 4.44
N ILE A 37 -10.59 1.42 4.14
CA ILE A 37 -10.22 2.41 5.16
C ILE A 37 -11.45 3.28 5.43
N ALA A 38 -11.97 3.19 6.66
CA ALA A 38 -13.24 3.79 7.02
C ALA A 38 -13.25 5.33 6.99
N ALA A 39 -12.09 5.97 7.15
CA ALA A 39 -11.98 7.42 7.16
C ALA A 39 -10.73 7.90 6.42
N VAL A 40 -10.94 8.44 5.22
CA VAL A 40 -9.99 9.35 4.57
C VAL A 40 -10.56 10.75 4.79
N GLY A 41 -9.70 11.73 5.11
CA GLY A 41 -10.14 13.12 5.21
C GLY A 41 -10.65 13.67 3.87
N PRO A 42 -11.09 14.95 3.84
CA PRO A 42 -11.50 15.59 2.59
C PRO A 42 -10.45 15.42 1.49
N VAL A 43 -10.90 15.09 0.27
CA VAL A 43 -10.05 14.92 -0.90
C VAL A 43 -10.29 16.07 -1.86
N GLU A 44 -9.32 16.98 -1.95
CA GLU A 44 -9.36 18.17 -2.78
C GLU A 44 -8.59 17.93 -4.08
N LEU A 45 -9.26 17.39 -5.10
CA LEU A 45 -8.65 17.10 -6.40
C LEU A 45 -8.20 18.37 -7.15
N GLY A 46 -8.75 19.54 -6.81
CA GLY A 46 -8.36 20.82 -7.38
C GLY A 46 -6.92 21.17 -7.03
N THR A 47 -6.59 21.18 -5.75
CA THR A 47 -5.23 21.47 -5.24
C THR A 47 -4.34 20.23 -5.18
N GLY A 48 -4.93 19.03 -5.29
CA GLY A 48 -4.22 17.77 -5.12
C GLY A 48 -3.89 17.53 -3.64
N SER A 49 -4.82 17.88 -2.75
CA SER A 49 -4.62 17.79 -1.31
C SER A 49 -5.54 16.73 -0.70
N ALA A 50 -4.99 15.93 0.21
CA ALA A 50 -5.74 14.96 1.00
C ALA A 50 -4.91 14.53 2.20
N ARG A 51 -5.56 13.98 3.22
CA ARG A 51 -4.88 13.31 4.32
C ARG A 51 -5.56 12.00 4.65
N MET A 52 -4.76 10.97 4.85
CA MET A 52 -5.18 9.67 5.33
C MET A 52 -4.40 9.36 6.60
N HIS A 53 -5.10 9.03 7.66
CA HIS A 53 -4.51 8.62 8.93
C HIS A 53 -5.14 7.30 9.36
N VAL A 54 -4.30 6.28 9.49
CA VAL A 54 -4.73 4.94 9.85
C VAL A 54 -3.82 4.44 10.96
N THR A 55 -4.42 3.87 12.00
CA THR A 55 -3.72 3.32 13.15
C THR A 55 -4.07 1.86 13.32
N ASN A 56 -3.05 1.05 13.60
CA ASN A 56 -3.17 -0.38 13.92
C ASN A 56 -4.08 -1.14 12.94
N LEU A 57 -3.91 -0.88 11.63
CA LEU A 57 -4.59 -1.66 10.60
C LEU A 57 -4.14 -3.10 10.71
N ALA A 58 -5.05 -3.99 11.07
CA ALA A 58 -4.79 -5.42 11.16
C ALA A 58 -4.46 -5.96 9.76
N LEU A 59 -3.33 -6.64 9.66
CA LEU A 59 -2.78 -7.24 8.44
C LEU A 59 -2.11 -8.57 8.80
N HIS A 60 -1.57 -9.22 7.79
CA HIS A 60 -0.62 -10.32 7.93
C HIS A 60 0.75 -9.87 7.43
N ASP A 61 1.82 -10.41 8.01
CA ASP A 61 3.15 -10.40 7.43
C ASP A 61 3.43 -11.78 6.84
N PHE A 62 3.39 -11.90 5.52
CA PHE A 62 3.70 -13.14 4.80
C PHE A 62 5.20 -13.36 4.58
N PHE A 63 6.05 -12.42 5.03
CA PHE A 63 7.51 -12.43 4.90
C PHE A 63 8.01 -12.25 3.46
N ASN A 64 7.41 -12.93 2.48
CA ASN A 64 7.77 -12.86 1.08
C ASN A 64 6.58 -13.11 0.14
N ILE A 65 6.72 -12.67 -1.11
CA ILE A 65 5.71 -12.80 -2.16
C ILE A 65 5.28 -14.27 -2.40
N PRO A 66 6.19 -15.27 -2.45
CA PRO A 66 5.78 -16.66 -2.57
C PRO A 66 4.83 -17.15 -1.47
N ASN A 67 5.03 -16.74 -0.22
CA ASN A 67 4.10 -17.03 0.86
C ASN A 67 2.77 -16.29 0.68
N ALA A 68 2.81 -15.02 0.29
CA ALA A 68 1.64 -14.19 0.04
C ALA A 68 0.72 -14.76 -1.08
N LEU A 69 1.31 -15.34 -2.12
CA LEU A 69 0.56 -15.86 -3.27
C LEU A 69 0.22 -17.35 -3.17
N PHE A 70 1.17 -18.18 -2.71
CA PHE A 70 1.08 -19.64 -2.87
C PHE A 70 1.00 -20.43 -1.56
N ARG A 71 1.28 -19.80 -0.40
CA ARG A 71 1.18 -20.44 0.92
C ARG A 71 2.09 -21.67 1.09
N PHE A 72 3.25 -21.70 0.42
CA PHE A 72 4.11 -22.89 0.36
C PHE A 72 5.10 -23.06 1.54
N GLN A 73 5.38 -22.02 2.34
CA GLN A 73 6.32 -22.12 3.47
C GLN A 73 5.57 -22.11 4.82
N THR A 74 6.23 -22.59 5.88
CA THR A 74 5.71 -22.60 7.25
C THR A 74 6.69 -21.86 8.19
N PRO A 75 6.21 -20.91 9.03
CA PRO A 75 4.85 -20.38 9.06
C PRO A 75 4.51 -19.62 7.76
N VAL A 76 3.24 -19.66 7.36
CA VAL A 76 2.76 -18.95 6.15
C VAL A 76 2.77 -17.44 6.38
N SER A 77 2.34 -17.01 7.57
CA SER A 77 2.32 -15.60 7.97
C SER A 77 2.43 -15.45 9.49
N ALA A 78 2.63 -14.22 9.93
CA ALA A 78 2.41 -13.76 11.28
C ALA A 78 1.31 -12.69 11.31
N ASP A 79 0.55 -12.60 12.40
CA ASP A 79 -0.33 -11.47 12.65
C ASP A 79 0.48 -10.17 12.69
N ALA A 80 0.01 -9.15 12.00
CA ALA A 80 0.70 -7.89 11.86
C ALA A 80 -0.23 -6.70 12.01
N ALA A 81 0.35 -5.54 12.28
CA ALA A 81 -0.35 -4.27 12.28
C ALA A 81 0.51 -3.18 11.65
N CYS A 82 -0.11 -2.36 10.81
CA CYS A 82 0.52 -1.17 10.23
C CYS A 82 -0.24 0.09 10.64
N SER A 83 0.49 1.17 10.89
CA SER A 83 -0.08 2.52 11.00
C SER A 83 0.56 3.42 9.97
N PHE A 84 -0.20 4.33 9.38
CA PHE A 84 0.32 5.28 8.40
C PHE A 84 -0.40 6.62 8.46
N ASP A 85 0.38 7.69 8.32
CA ASP A 85 -0.10 9.04 8.07
C ASP A 85 0.43 9.47 6.70
N ILE A 86 -0.47 9.67 5.74
CA ILE A 86 -0.14 10.06 4.38
C ILE A 86 -0.78 11.41 4.10
N HIS A 87 0.04 12.36 3.68
CA HIS A 87 -0.39 13.70 3.35
C HIS A 87 0.00 14.03 1.91
N TRP A 88 -1.01 14.26 1.07
CA TRP A 88 -0.87 14.82 -0.25
C TRP A 88 -0.93 16.34 -0.14
N HIS A 89 0.12 17.03 -0.57
CA HIS A 89 0.25 18.48 -0.34
C HIS A 89 0.02 19.34 -1.59
N GLY A 90 -0.20 18.71 -2.75
CA GLY A 90 -0.09 19.39 -4.03
C GLY A 90 1.33 19.95 -4.29
N PRO A 91 1.51 20.82 -5.30
CA PRO A 91 0.53 21.12 -6.32
C PRO A 91 0.27 19.92 -7.24
N VAL A 92 -0.85 19.96 -7.96
CA VAL A 92 -1.12 18.99 -9.04
C VAL A 92 -0.10 19.20 -10.16
N SER A 93 0.65 18.15 -10.51
CA SER A 93 1.61 18.16 -11.60
C SER A 93 1.01 17.75 -12.94
N SER A 94 -0.01 16.90 -12.94
CA SER A 94 -0.75 16.52 -14.14
C SER A 94 -2.14 15.97 -13.82
N ARG A 95 -2.99 15.90 -14.84
CA ARG A 95 -4.36 15.35 -14.74
C ARG A 95 -4.58 14.33 -15.86
N GLY A 96 -5.28 13.25 -15.55
CA GLY A 96 -5.64 12.20 -16.49
C GLY A 96 -7.10 11.78 -16.34
N LYS A 97 -7.73 11.40 -17.44
CA LYS A 97 -9.09 10.81 -17.41
C LYS A 97 -8.99 9.29 -17.32
N VAL A 98 -9.84 8.68 -16.51
CA VAL A 98 -10.06 7.23 -16.55
C VAL A 98 -11.01 6.93 -17.69
N THR A 99 -10.55 6.15 -18.67
CA THR A 99 -11.27 5.85 -19.93
C THR A 99 -11.43 4.36 -20.21
N THR A 100 -11.03 3.50 -19.27
CA THR A 100 -11.20 2.05 -19.35
C THR A 100 -12.69 1.70 -19.52
N PRO A 101 -13.07 0.80 -20.44
CA PRO A 101 -14.47 0.39 -20.61
C PRO A 101 -15.11 -0.03 -19.29
N GLY A 102 -16.29 0.50 -19.00
CA GLY A 102 -17.02 0.26 -17.76
C GLY A 102 -16.67 1.21 -16.61
N SER A 103 -15.50 1.86 -16.64
CA SER A 103 -15.05 2.81 -15.62
C SER A 103 -14.97 4.24 -16.16
N ALA A 104 -15.19 5.22 -15.28
CA ALA A 104 -15.03 6.63 -15.63
C ALA A 104 -14.52 7.42 -14.43
N GLY A 105 -13.77 8.49 -14.67
CA GLY A 105 -13.24 9.27 -13.58
C GLY A 105 -12.12 10.21 -13.99
N GLN A 106 -11.50 10.78 -12.97
CA GLN A 106 -10.33 11.64 -13.12
C GLN A 106 -9.29 11.28 -12.06
N LEU A 107 -8.03 11.40 -12.46
CA LEU A 107 -6.87 11.23 -11.62
C LEU A 107 -6.03 12.50 -11.68
N VAL A 108 -5.40 12.86 -10.57
CA VAL A 108 -4.48 13.99 -10.44
C VAL A 108 -3.17 13.47 -9.86
N MET A 109 -2.06 13.85 -10.48
CA MET A 109 -0.72 13.47 -10.03
C MET A 109 -0.15 14.57 -9.13
N ASN A 110 0.57 14.18 -8.10
CA ASN A 110 1.25 15.05 -7.14
C ASN A 110 2.35 14.25 -6.43
N LYS A 111 2.73 14.68 -5.22
CA LYS A 111 3.56 13.93 -4.28
C LYS A 111 2.83 13.79 -2.96
N ALA A 112 3.19 12.76 -2.19
CA ALA A 112 2.73 12.58 -0.82
C ALA A 112 3.92 12.43 0.12
N THR A 113 3.78 12.95 1.34
CA THR A 113 4.70 12.66 2.44
C THR A 113 4.04 11.66 3.37
N MET A 114 4.80 10.64 3.78
CA MET A 114 4.29 9.55 4.60
C MET A 114 5.18 9.32 5.82
N THR A 115 4.55 9.13 6.97
CA THR A 115 5.13 8.39 8.11
C THR A 115 4.36 7.09 8.28
N TRP A 116 5.03 6.07 8.78
CA TRP A 116 4.39 4.78 9.03
C TRP A 116 5.16 3.96 10.06
N SER A 117 4.48 2.98 10.63
CA SER A 117 5.04 1.97 11.51
C SER A 117 4.44 0.60 11.19
N ALA A 118 5.17 -0.45 11.54
CA ALA A 118 4.68 -1.81 11.46
C ALA A 118 5.21 -2.66 12.62
N SER A 119 4.46 -3.69 12.96
CA SER A 119 4.88 -4.74 13.87
C SER A 119 4.24 -6.07 13.51
N ASN A 120 4.86 -7.17 13.89
CA ASN A 120 4.26 -8.50 13.78
C ASN A 120 4.38 -9.30 15.09
N SER A 121 3.61 -10.38 15.21
CA SER A 121 3.60 -11.26 16.39
C SER A 121 4.89 -12.07 16.60
N SER A 122 5.80 -12.06 15.62
CA SER A 122 7.13 -12.67 15.72
C SER A 122 8.19 -11.72 16.32
N GLY A 123 7.79 -10.52 16.75
CA GLY A 123 8.66 -9.56 17.44
C GLY A 123 9.31 -8.51 16.53
N PHE A 124 8.93 -8.45 15.25
CA PHE A 124 9.35 -7.35 14.38
C PHE A 124 8.68 -6.04 14.81
N HIS A 125 9.44 -4.94 14.77
CA HIS A 125 8.93 -3.61 14.96
C HIS A 125 9.72 -2.60 14.12
N PHE A 126 9.01 -1.66 13.50
CA PHE A 126 9.59 -0.59 12.72
C PHE A 126 8.80 0.71 12.90
N VAL A 127 9.52 1.83 12.93
CA VAL A 127 8.97 3.18 12.88
C VAL A 127 9.77 3.99 11.87
N SER A 128 9.10 4.66 10.94
CA SER A 128 9.74 5.50 9.94
C SER A 128 10.35 6.75 10.56
N ASN A 129 11.25 7.42 9.82
CA ASN A 129 11.74 8.74 10.23
C ASN A 129 10.55 9.70 10.50
N PRO A 130 10.49 10.38 11.66
CA PRO A 130 9.40 11.29 12.01
C PRO A 130 9.27 12.49 11.06
N SER A 131 10.32 12.85 10.31
CA SER A 131 10.23 13.88 9.26
C SER A 131 9.39 13.46 8.05
N GLY A 132 9.02 12.17 7.98
CA GLY A 132 8.33 11.60 6.83
C GLY A 132 9.26 11.34 5.64
N THR A 133 8.78 10.51 4.72
CA THR A 133 9.40 10.24 3.43
C THR A 133 8.48 10.76 2.34
N THR A 134 9.01 11.58 1.43
CA THR A 134 8.23 12.10 0.30
C THR A 134 8.39 11.20 -0.92
N SER A 135 7.26 10.85 -1.54
CA SER A 135 7.24 10.01 -2.73
C SER A 135 7.74 10.75 -3.98
N VAL A 136 8.26 9.99 -4.95
CA VAL A 136 8.59 10.54 -6.28
C VAL A 136 7.33 10.82 -7.11
N PHE A 137 6.25 10.08 -6.84
CA PHE A 137 4.92 10.30 -7.39
C PHE A 137 3.86 9.90 -6.37
N ALA A 138 2.69 10.53 -6.45
CA ALA A 138 1.47 10.09 -5.81
C ALA A 138 0.28 10.46 -6.70
N GLN A 139 -0.87 9.84 -6.44
CA GLN A 139 -2.08 10.05 -7.22
C GLN A 139 -3.28 10.17 -6.29
N LEU A 140 -4.17 11.11 -6.61
CA LEU A 140 -5.52 11.19 -6.05
C LEU A 140 -6.52 11.08 -7.19
N GLY A 141 -7.70 10.56 -6.92
CA GLY A 141 -8.68 10.36 -7.98
C GLY A 141 -10.09 10.15 -7.48
N HIS A 142 -11.03 10.38 -8.38
CA HIS A 142 -12.40 9.94 -8.22
C HIS A 142 -12.72 9.06 -9.43
N VAL A 143 -12.99 7.78 -9.15
CA VAL A 143 -13.36 6.77 -10.13
C VAL A 143 -14.71 6.21 -9.76
N ARG A 144 -15.61 6.13 -10.75
CA ARG A 144 -16.91 5.46 -10.64
C ARG A 144 -16.92 4.22 -11.52
N ASN A 145 -17.72 3.25 -11.12
CA ASN A 145 -17.89 1.98 -11.82
C ASN A 145 -16.53 1.31 -12.08
N GLY A 146 -15.66 1.29 -11.06
CA GLY A 146 -14.38 0.60 -11.13
C GLY A 146 -14.63 -0.87 -11.47
N VAL A 147 -14.14 -1.32 -12.62
CA VAL A 147 -14.12 -2.74 -12.99
C VAL A 147 -12.73 -3.24 -12.68
N PHE A 148 -12.62 -4.08 -11.67
CA PHE A 148 -11.39 -4.79 -11.31
C PHE A 148 -11.47 -6.15 -12.01
N ALA A 149 -10.63 -6.35 -13.02
CA ALA A 149 -10.52 -7.60 -13.77
C ALA A 149 -9.40 -8.48 -13.21
#